data_AF-A0A085B718-F1
#
_entry.id   AF-A0A085B718-F1
#
_cell.length_a   1.000
_cell.length_b   1.000
_cell.length_c   1.000
_cell.angle_alpha   90.00
_cell.angle_beta   90.00
_cell.angle_gamma   90.00
#
_symmetry.space_group_name_H-M   'P 1'
#
loop_
_entity.id
_entity.type
_entity.pdbx_description
1 polymer ?
#
loop_
_entity_poly.entity_id
_entity_poly.type
_entity_poly.pdbx_seq_one_letter_code
_entity_poly.pdbx_strand_id
1 'polypeptide(L)'
;MKTIIIGAIALLTMNFSFAQSNVDLSAQIGNLNTATVDQTGFMNFNALLQDGNRNDADIDQVGWGNSNLALSQGNRNSIDVDQWGIGNSNTTSQYGNRNSSQTLQVGLFNDVDQVQIGRRNDASATQFGMGNTIGQYQDGRRNSATAIQVGVDNTIWQDQYGRRNVAYAFQAGSDNYIHQLQDGNDNSATHLQFGDSNYADSHQYGNDNTTAGLQVGNGNELYQYQYGNGNTAMDIQMGDSNYTDVTQTGTSHLHMGMQAGNNNSLVVNQSN
;
A
#
# COMPACT_ATOMS: atom_id res chain seq x y z
N MET A 1 77.55 -2.23 7.43
CA MET A 1 76.70 -3.21 8.13
C MET A 1 75.25 -2.90 7.81
N LYS A 2 74.54 -3.87 7.19
CA LYS A 2 73.10 -4.22 7.30
C LYS A 2 72.07 -3.09 7.07
N THR A 3 71.47 -2.94 5.88
CA THR A 3 70.17 -3.52 5.42
C THR A 3 69.01 -3.51 6.42
N ILE A 4 67.85 -2.97 5.99
CA ILE A 4 66.42 -3.23 6.37
C ILE A 4 65.63 -1.91 6.14
N ILE A 5 64.54 -1.72 5.38
CA ILE A 5 63.70 -2.48 4.44
C ILE A 5 63.09 -1.41 3.51
N ILE A 6 63.41 -1.44 2.21
CA ILE A 6 62.51 -0.95 1.15
C ILE A 6 62.06 -2.22 0.45
N GLY A 7 60.80 -2.60 0.64
CA GLY A 7 60.31 -3.88 0.16
C GLY A 7 58.81 -4.05 0.34
N ALA A 8 58.05 -3.44 -0.57
CA ALA A 8 56.85 -4.02 -1.16
C ALA A 8 56.56 -3.32 -2.50
N ILE A 9 57.09 -3.94 -3.55
CA ILE A 9 56.70 -3.76 -4.95
C ILE A 9 55.28 -4.32 -5.14
N ALA A 10 54.45 -3.58 -5.90
CA ALA A 10 53.34 -4.05 -6.76
C ALA A 10 52.15 -4.83 -6.16
N LEU A 11 51.00 -4.15 -6.09
CA LEU A 11 49.60 -4.55 -6.34
C LEU A 11 48.75 -3.56 -5.50
N LEU A 12 47.92 -2.68 -6.03
CA LEU A 12 46.76 -2.94 -6.87
C LEU A 12 46.24 -1.61 -7.42
N THR A 13 46.12 -1.56 -8.75
CA THR A 13 45.01 -0.98 -9.52
C THR A 13 44.57 0.45 -9.24
N MET A 14 44.56 1.25 -10.31
CA MET A 14 43.66 2.38 -10.49
C MET A 14 42.26 2.00 -10.02
N ASN A 15 41.85 2.47 -8.85
CA ASN A 15 40.43 2.50 -8.53
C ASN A 15 39.87 3.71 -9.25
N PHE A 16 39.18 3.46 -10.36
CA PHE A 16 38.06 4.30 -10.74
C PHE A 16 37.06 4.27 -9.58
N SER A 17 37.24 5.17 -8.62
CA SER A 17 36.19 5.49 -7.66
C SER A 17 35.11 6.23 -8.43
N PHE A 18 34.24 5.51 -9.14
CA PHE A 18 32.90 6.01 -9.38
C PHE A 18 32.33 6.33 -8.00
N ALA A 19 31.89 7.57 -7.77
CA ALA A 19 31.27 7.96 -6.53
C ALA A 19 29.96 7.16 -6.37
N GLN A 20 29.99 6.14 -5.52
CA GLN A 20 28.91 5.18 -5.29
C GLN A 20 28.29 5.41 -3.90
N SER A 21 27.55 6.51 -3.71
CA SER A 21 27.00 6.91 -2.41
C SER A 21 25.48 6.81 -2.39
N ASN A 22 24.92 6.39 -1.25
CA ASN A 22 23.53 6.67 -0.90
C ASN A 22 23.35 8.17 -0.63
N VAL A 23 22.13 8.67 -0.77
CA VAL A 23 21.75 10.07 -0.53
C VAL A 23 20.64 10.10 0.50
N ASP A 24 20.87 10.84 1.59
CA ASP A 24 19.87 11.15 2.61
C ASP A 24 19.71 12.68 2.69
N LEU A 25 18.46 13.13 2.61
CA LEU A 25 18.03 14.50 2.86
C LEU A 25 16.91 14.49 3.91
N SER A 26 17.29 14.63 5.18
CA SER A 26 16.35 14.66 6.29
C SER A 26 16.27 16.04 6.94
N ALA A 27 15.05 16.59 7.06
CA ALA A 27 14.77 17.89 7.68
C ALA A 27 13.71 17.76 8.78
N GLN A 28 14.02 18.27 9.96
CA GLN A 28 13.12 18.29 11.12
C GLN A 28 12.89 19.73 11.58
N ILE A 29 11.66 20.21 11.43
CA ILE A 29 11.23 21.56 11.80
C ILE A 29 10.20 21.45 12.93
N GLY A 30 10.40 22.19 14.02
CA GLY A 30 9.54 22.16 15.21
C GLY A 30 10.19 21.43 16.39
N ASN A 31 9.40 20.84 17.30
CA ASN A 31 9.90 20.32 18.57
C ASN A 31 9.76 18.81 18.70
N LEU A 32 10.80 18.15 19.21
CA LEU A 32 10.80 16.73 19.59
C LEU A 32 10.46 15.75 18.45
N ASN A 33 10.70 16.13 17.19
CA ASN A 33 10.61 15.17 16.09
C ASN A 33 11.80 14.19 16.18
N THR A 34 11.61 12.94 15.76
CA THR A 34 12.63 11.89 15.74
C THR A 34 12.62 11.24 14.37
N ALA A 35 13.82 11.00 13.83
CA ALA A 35 14.02 10.41 12.52
C ALA A 35 15.25 9.50 12.59
N THR A 36 15.08 8.25 12.19
CA THR A 36 16.16 7.28 11.95
C THR A 36 16.12 6.92 10.47
N VAL A 37 17.29 6.92 9.83
CA VAL A 37 17.42 6.54 8.42
C VAL A 37 18.67 5.70 8.28
N ASP A 38 18.52 4.40 7.99
CA ASP A 38 19.63 3.49 7.73
C ASP A 38 19.61 3.01 6.26
N GLN A 39 20.63 3.43 5.49
CA GLN A 39 20.76 3.07 4.08
C GLN A 39 21.97 2.16 3.85
N THR A 40 21.73 0.89 3.54
CA THR A 40 22.75 -0.09 3.17
C THR A 40 22.68 -0.43 1.69
N GLY A 41 23.78 -0.30 0.95
CA GLY A 41 23.86 -0.66 -0.47
C GLY A 41 24.26 0.52 -1.35
N PHE A 42 23.70 0.62 -2.56
CA PHE A 42 24.16 1.53 -3.60
C PHE A 42 23.02 2.43 -4.08
N MET A 43 23.27 3.73 -4.30
CA MET A 43 22.31 4.70 -4.87
C MET A 43 20.93 4.73 -4.21
N ASN A 44 20.79 4.33 -2.95
CA ASN A 44 19.53 4.52 -2.23
C ASN A 44 19.33 6.02 -1.99
N PHE A 45 18.10 6.49 -2.22
CA PHE A 45 17.70 7.88 -2.02
C PHE A 45 16.64 7.94 -0.93
N ASN A 46 16.87 8.80 0.05
CA ASN A 46 15.90 9.15 1.07
C ASN A 46 15.71 10.67 1.10
N ALA A 47 14.45 11.11 1.10
CA ALA A 47 14.07 12.47 1.41
C ALA A 47 12.97 12.46 2.47
N LEU A 48 13.27 12.97 3.67
CA LEU A 48 12.34 13.06 4.78
C LEU A 48 12.15 14.51 5.22
N LEU A 49 10.90 14.97 5.32
CA LEU A 49 10.55 16.23 5.95
C LEU A 49 9.54 16.00 7.08
N GLN A 50 9.93 16.34 8.31
CA GLN A 50 9.06 16.37 9.47
C GLN A 50 8.85 17.82 9.92
N ASP A 51 7.61 18.32 9.83
CA ASP A 51 7.23 19.67 10.28
C ASP A 51 6.16 19.59 11.38
N GLY A 52 6.48 20.05 12.58
CA GLY A 52 5.56 20.11 13.72
C GLY A 52 6.14 19.50 15.00
N ASN A 53 5.33 18.78 15.78
CA ASN A 53 5.76 18.30 17.10
C ASN A 53 5.63 16.79 17.30
N ARG A 54 6.69 16.17 17.79
CA ARG A 54 6.74 14.73 18.15
C ARG A 54 6.40 13.79 17.01
N ASN A 55 6.70 14.18 15.78
CA ASN A 55 6.60 13.25 14.65
C ASN A 55 7.78 12.28 14.70
N ASP A 56 7.53 11.03 14.30
CA ASP A 56 8.47 9.92 14.36
C ASP A 56 8.60 9.31 12.96
N ALA A 57 9.82 9.04 12.52
CA ALA A 57 10.07 8.41 11.24
C ALA A 57 11.22 7.39 11.40
N ASP A 58 10.99 6.17 10.93
CA ASP A 58 11.99 5.10 10.89
C ASP A 58 12.05 4.57 9.45
N ILE A 59 13.23 4.60 8.84
CA ILE A 59 13.39 4.31 7.40
C ILE A 59 14.64 3.45 7.19
N ASP A 60 14.43 2.21 6.77
CA ASP A 60 15.49 1.25 6.46
C ASP A 60 15.48 0.89 4.97
N GLN A 61 16.56 1.24 4.27
CA GLN A 61 16.72 0.94 2.84
C GLN A 61 17.93 0.03 2.59
N VAL A 62 17.68 -1.20 2.14
CA VAL A 62 18.70 -2.20 1.83
C VAL A 62 18.65 -2.58 0.34
N GLY A 63 19.75 -2.36 -0.38
CA GLY A 63 19.90 -2.81 -1.77
C GLY A 63 20.34 -1.71 -2.74
N TRP A 64 19.77 -1.69 -3.95
CA TRP A 64 20.22 -0.79 -5.02
C TRP A 64 19.11 0.12 -5.53
N GLY A 65 19.30 1.43 -5.42
CA GLY A 65 18.44 2.40 -6.09
C GLY A 65 17.04 2.50 -5.50
N ASN A 66 16.85 2.08 -4.23
CA ASN A 66 15.58 2.28 -3.55
C ASN A 66 15.37 3.77 -3.28
N SER A 67 14.16 4.26 -3.49
CA SER A 67 13.78 5.66 -3.31
C SER A 67 12.68 5.77 -2.27
N ASN A 68 12.87 6.66 -1.30
CA ASN A 68 11.88 7.01 -0.30
C ASN A 68 11.67 8.52 -0.28
N LEU A 69 10.41 8.95 -0.33
CA LEU A 69 9.96 10.31 -0.08
C LEU A 69 8.93 10.30 1.03
N ALA A 70 9.30 10.83 2.20
CA ALA A 70 8.44 10.87 3.38
C ALA A 70 8.19 12.31 3.84
N LEU A 71 6.92 12.64 4.05
CA LEU A 71 6.48 13.94 4.57
C LEU A 71 5.55 13.71 5.75
N SER A 72 5.86 14.30 6.90
CA SER A 72 4.99 14.33 8.07
C SER A 72 4.81 15.75 8.58
N GLN A 73 3.62 16.31 8.35
CA GLN A 73 3.22 17.62 8.86
C GLN A 73 2.15 17.50 9.96
N GLY A 74 2.43 18.09 11.13
CA GLY A 74 1.51 18.16 12.26
C GLY A 74 2.07 17.55 13.54
N ASN A 75 1.29 16.79 14.30
CA ASN A 75 1.72 16.30 15.61
C ASN A 75 1.56 14.79 15.81
N ARG A 76 2.62 14.14 16.30
CA ARG A 76 2.65 12.72 16.66
C ARG A 76 2.32 11.78 15.51
N ASN A 77 2.61 12.17 14.28
CA ASN A 77 2.51 11.26 13.15
C ASN A 77 3.71 10.30 13.16
N SER A 78 3.53 9.09 12.63
CA SER A 78 4.53 8.03 12.60
C SER A 78 4.63 7.44 11.20
N ILE A 79 5.86 7.38 10.68
CA ILE A 79 6.21 6.78 9.39
C ILE A 79 7.21 5.65 9.65
N ASP A 80 6.94 4.47 9.10
CA ASP A 80 7.81 3.29 9.16
C ASP A 80 7.96 2.74 7.72
N VAL A 81 9.18 2.70 7.20
CA VAL A 81 9.46 2.30 5.81
C VAL A 81 10.63 1.33 5.74
N ASP A 82 10.36 0.11 5.31
CA ASP A 82 11.34 -0.94 5.02
C ASP A 82 11.38 -1.24 3.52
N GLN A 83 12.51 -0.98 2.85
CA GLN A 83 12.70 -1.27 1.42
C GLN A 83 13.90 -2.18 1.18
N TRP A 84 13.64 -3.43 0.80
CA TRP A 84 14.68 -4.43 0.51
C TRP A 84 14.64 -4.85 -0.96
N GLY A 85 15.73 -4.63 -1.70
CA GLY A 85 15.88 -5.06 -3.07
C GLY A 85 16.34 -3.96 -4.02
N ILE A 86 15.76 -3.88 -5.23
CA ILE A 86 16.26 -2.99 -6.28
C ILE A 86 15.12 -2.09 -6.79
N GLY A 87 15.35 -0.78 -6.79
CA GLY A 87 14.48 0.18 -7.45
C GLY A 87 13.09 0.28 -6.84
N ASN A 88 12.90 -0.13 -5.58
CA ASN A 88 11.61 0.06 -4.90
C ASN A 88 11.40 1.56 -4.63
N SER A 89 10.15 2.02 -4.76
CA SER A 89 9.73 3.41 -4.62
C SER A 89 8.66 3.51 -3.54
N ASN A 90 8.86 4.38 -2.56
CA ASN A 90 7.88 4.69 -1.53
C ASN A 90 7.67 6.21 -1.48
N THR A 91 6.40 6.62 -1.50
CA THR A 91 5.96 7.97 -1.16
C THR A 91 4.97 7.90 -0.01
N THR A 92 5.24 8.63 1.07
CA THR A 92 4.36 8.71 2.23
C THR A 92 4.13 10.16 2.62
N SER A 93 2.87 10.59 2.71
CA SER A 93 2.50 11.94 3.13
C SER A 93 1.44 11.92 4.23
N GLN A 94 1.78 12.46 5.39
CA GLN A 94 0.89 12.55 6.54
C GLN A 94 0.63 14.01 6.93
N TYR A 95 -0.63 14.42 6.91
CA TYR A 95 -1.08 15.73 7.34
C TYR A 95 -2.04 15.61 8.52
N GLY A 96 -1.70 16.22 9.65
CA GLY A 96 -2.58 16.31 10.81
C GLY A 96 -2.00 15.67 12.07
N ASN A 97 -2.77 14.82 12.76
CA ASN A 97 -2.38 14.36 14.09
C ASN A 97 -2.53 12.85 14.29
N ARG A 98 -1.46 12.20 14.77
CA ARG A 98 -1.44 10.77 15.11
C ARG A 98 -1.78 9.85 13.94
N ASN A 99 -1.44 10.24 12.72
CA ASN A 99 -1.53 9.32 11.59
C ASN A 99 -0.35 8.33 11.65
N SER A 100 -0.55 7.11 11.16
CA SER A 100 0.43 6.04 11.17
C SER A 100 0.50 5.41 9.78
N SER A 101 1.70 5.35 9.20
CA SER A 101 1.94 4.76 7.89
C SER A 101 3.04 3.73 8.02
N GLN A 102 2.83 2.55 7.45
CA GLN A 102 3.82 1.50 7.35
C GLN A 102 3.94 1.01 5.91
N THR A 103 5.17 0.90 5.43
CA THR A 103 5.50 0.33 4.13
C THR A 103 6.56 -0.76 4.28
N LEU A 104 6.30 -1.95 3.72
CA LEU A 104 7.29 -2.99 3.52
C LEU A 104 7.34 -3.38 2.04
N GLN A 105 8.48 -3.17 1.39
CA GLN A 105 8.70 -3.54 -0.01
C GLN A 105 9.87 -4.50 -0.12
N VAL A 106 9.61 -5.72 -0.59
CA VAL A 106 10.65 -6.74 -0.81
C VAL A 106 10.63 -7.19 -2.28
N GLY A 107 11.70 -6.90 -3.01
CA GLY A 107 11.88 -7.33 -4.39
C GLY A 107 12.31 -6.20 -5.33
N LEU A 108 11.70 -6.13 -6.51
CA LEU A 108 12.16 -5.28 -7.61
C LEU A 108 11.07 -4.31 -8.07
N PHE A 109 11.38 -3.02 -8.17
CA PHE A 109 10.50 -2.02 -8.78
C PHE A 109 9.07 -1.99 -8.20
N ASN A 110 8.90 -2.31 -6.92
CA ASN A 110 7.60 -2.14 -6.29
C ASN A 110 7.38 -0.66 -5.96
N ASP A 111 6.14 -0.20 -6.03
CA ASP A 111 5.74 1.19 -5.77
C ASP A 111 4.62 1.26 -4.71
N VAL A 112 4.80 2.13 -3.72
CA VAL A 112 3.80 2.45 -2.70
C VAL A 112 3.61 3.96 -2.64
N ASP A 113 2.34 4.39 -2.70
CA ASP A 113 1.92 5.77 -2.40
C ASP A 113 0.88 5.75 -1.26
N GLN A 114 1.20 6.41 -0.15
CA GLN A 114 0.35 6.49 1.03
C GLN A 114 0.10 7.95 1.43
N VAL A 115 -1.16 8.37 1.42
CA VAL A 115 -1.57 9.72 1.81
C VAL A 115 -2.60 9.66 2.93
N GLN A 116 -2.30 10.30 4.06
CA GLN A 116 -3.17 10.36 5.22
C GLN A 116 -3.42 11.79 5.69
N ILE A 117 -4.66 12.25 5.53
CA ILE A 117 -5.10 13.58 5.94
C ILE A 117 -6.06 13.46 7.11
N GLY A 118 -5.80 14.20 8.19
CA GLY A 118 -6.70 14.31 9.34
C GLY A 118 -6.13 13.71 10.62
N ARG A 119 -6.83 12.75 11.24
CA ARG A 119 -6.48 12.30 12.60
C ARG A 119 -6.65 10.81 12.84
N ARG A 120 -5.58 10.16 13.31
CA ARG A 120 -5.57 8.73 13.68
C ARG A 120 -5.91 7.82 12.51
N ASN A 121 -5.54 8.20 11.29
CA ASN A 121 -5.63 7.30 10.16
C ASN A 121 -4.44 6.32 10.22
N ASP A 122 -4.66 5.10 9.74
CA ASP A 122 -3.70 4.00 9.78
C ASP A 122 -3.63 3.34 8.40
N ALA A 123 -2.45 3.33 7.79
CA ALA A 123 -2.21 2.80 6.45
C ALA A 123 -1.04 1.82 6.51
N SER A 124 -1.23 0.63 5.96
CA SER A 124 -0.21 -0.41 5.90
C SER A 124 -0.18 -1.00 4.49
N ALA A 125 1.01 -0.98 3.88
CA ALA A 125 1.28 -1.50 2.56
C ALA A 125 2.40 -2.53 2.64
N THR A 126 2.19 -3.70 2.04
CA THR A 126 3.22 -4.75 1.98
C THR A 126 3.27 -5.37 0.59
N GLN A 127 4.45 -5.39 -0.02
CA GLN A 127 4.67 -5.91 -1.36
C GLN A 127 5.82 -6.92 -1.37
N PHE A 128 5.55 -8.11 -1.92
CA PHE A 128 6.56 -9.13 -2.19
C PHE A 128 6.56 -9.47 -3.68
N GLY A 129 7.66 -9.21 -4.37
CA GLY A 129 7.85 -9.58 -5.76
C GLY A 129 8.29 -8.43 -6.65
N MET A 130 7.69 -8.30 -7.84
CA MET A 130 8.15 -7.35 -8.86
C MET A 130 7.03 -6.49 -9.41
N GLY A 131 7.27 -5.18 -9.56
CA GLY A 131 6.37 -4.29 -10.29
C GLY A 131 4.99 -4.08 -9.66
N ASN A 132 4.82 -4.49 -8.40
CA ASN A 132 3.54 -4.31 -7.72
C ASN A 132 3.33 -2.83 -7.35
N THR A 133 2.08 -2.37 -7.35
CA THR A 133 1.69 -0.99 -7.03
C THR A 133 0.59 -0.97 -5.95
N ILE A 134 0.79 -0.21 -4.86
CA ILE A 134 -0.24 0.07 -3.84
C ILE A 134 -0.43 1.58 -3.74
N GLY A 135 -1.67 2.03 -3.90
CA GLY A 135 -2.10 3.38 -3.56
C GLY A 135 -3.11 3.37 -2.42
N GLN A 136 -2.84 4.13 -1.36
CA GLN A 136 -3.75 4.27 -0.21
C GLN A 136 -3.97 5.75 0.10
N TYR A 137 -5.22 6.18 0.02
CA TYR A 137 -5.64 7.54 0.36
C TYR A 137 -6.67 7.53 1.47
N GLN A 138 -6.40 8.26 2.55
CA GLN A 138 -7.29 8.37 3.71
C GLN A 138 -7.49 9.82 4.11
N ASP A 139 -8.69 10.36 3.90
CA ASP A 139 -9.09 11.67 4.41
C ASP A 139 -10.15 11.53 5.50
N GLY A 140 -9.81 12.00 6.70
CA GLY A 140 -10.72 12.14 7.82
C GLY A 140 -10.16 11.56 9.12
N ARG A 141 -10.90 10.63 9.74
CA ARG A 141 -10.59 10.22 11.13
C ARG A 141 -10.76 8.73 11.37
N ARG A 142 -9.70 8.09 11.88
CA ARG A 142 -9.71 6.66 12.25
C ARG A 142 -10.02 5.74 11.07
N ASN A 143 -9.65 6.15 9.86
CA ASN A 143 -9.70 5.25 8.71
C ASN A 143 -8.52 4.27 8.78
N SER A 144 -8.73 3.04 8.33
CA SER A 144 -7.75 1.96 8.36
C SER A 144 -7.69 1.28 7.00
N ALA A 145 -6.52 1.27 6.37
CA ALA A 145 -6.28 0.69 5.06
C ALA A 145 -5.12 -0.29 5.16
N THR A 146 -5.33 -1.52 4.71
CA THR A 146 -4.31 -2.56 4.66
C THR A 146 -4.31 -3.18 3.28
N ALA A 147 -3.15 -3.18 2.63
CA ALA A 147 -2.94 -3.71 1.29
C ALA A 147 -1.72 -4.63 1.28
N ILE A 148 -1.91 -5.85 0.76
CA ILE A 148 -0.85 -6.86 0.67
C ILE A 148 -0.83 -7.42 -0.75
N GLN A 149 0.33 -7.42 -1.38
CA GLN A 149 0.54 -7.97 -2.71
C GLN A 149 1.69 -8.98 -2.72
N VAL A 150 1.45 -10.13 -3.35
CA VAL A 150 2.45 -11.17 -3.55
C VAL A 150 2.45 -11.59 -5.01
N GLY A 151 3.55 -11.36 -5.71
CA GLY A 151 3.71 -11.76 -7.11
C GLY A 151 4.18 -10.62 -7.99
N VAL A 152 3.60 -10.51 -9.19
CA VAL A 152 4.10 -9.62 -10.25
C VAL A 152 3.00 -8.71 -10.77
N ASP A 153 3.31 -7.42 -10.93
CA ASP A 153 2.45 -6.44 -11.61
C ASP A 153 1.01 -6.35 -11.05
N ASN A 154 0.84 -6.63 -9.75
CA ASN A 154 -0.45 -6.47 -9.10
C ASN A 154 -0.70 -5.00 -8.73
N THR A 155 -1.95 -4.56 -8.71
CA THR A 155 -2.36 -3.20 -8.33
C THR A 155 -3.48 -3.19 -7.28
N ILE A 156 -3.29 -2.46 -6.17
CA ILE A 156 -4.32 -2.17 -5.16
C ILE A 156 -4.49 -0.66 -5.02
N TRP A 157 -5.74 -0.19 -5.08
CA TRP A 157 -6.14 1.17 -4.72
C TRP A 157 -7.17 1.15 -3.58
N GLN A 158 -6.92 1.91 -2.53
CA GLN A 158 -7.84 2.05 -1.38
C GLN A 158 -8.06 3.51 -1.04
N ASP A 159 -9.29 3.98 -1.20
CA ASP A 159 -9.71 5.36 -0.96
C ASP A 159 -10.75 5.42 0.16
N GLN A 160 -10.45 6.13 1.23
CA GLN A 160 -11.32 6.23 2.41
C GLN A 160 -11.57 7.68 2.82
N TYR A 161 -12.81 8.13 2.62
CA TYR A 161 -13.29 9.45 3.01
C TYR A 161 -14.24 9.35 4.21
N GLY A 162 -14.00 10.14 5.25
CA GLY A 162 -14.87 10.22 6.42
C GLY A 162 -14.28 9.58 7.66
N ARG A 163 -14.96 8.62 8.29
CA ARG A 163 -14.55 8.17 9.62
C ARG A 163 -14.79 6.70 9.87
N ARG A 164 -13.78 6.04 10.45
CA ARG A 164 -13.82 4.62 10.83
C ARG A 164 -14.13 3.68 9.66
N ASN A 165 -13.72 4.07 8.47
CA ASN A 165 -13.78 3.17 7.33
C ASN A 165 -12.61 2.18 7.42
N VAL A 166 -12.85 0.92 7.04
CA VAL A 166 -11.88 -0.17 7.06
C VAL A 166 -11.81 -0.80 5.68
N ALA A 167 -10.62 -0.81 5.08
CA ALA A 167 -10.34 -1.39 3.77
C ALA A 167 -9.23 -2.42 3.91
N TYR A 168 -9.50 -3.65 3.48
CA TYR A 168 -8.52 -4.73 3.45
C TYR A 168 -8.46 -5.33 2.05
N ALA A 169 -7.26 -5.37 1.47
CA ALA A 169 -7.03 -5.92 0.16
C ALA A 169 -5.83 -6.87 0.18
N PHE A 170 -5.98 -8.04 -0.43
CA PHE A 170 -4.93 -9.02 -0.61
C PHE A 170 -4.94 -9.56 -2.03
N GLN A 171 -3.78 -9.57 -2.68
CA GLN A 171 -3.59 -10.16 -4.02
C GLN A 171 -2.42 -11.13 -4.00
N ALA A 172 -2.62 -12.31 -4.59
CA ALA A 172 -1.57 -13.26 -4.87
C ALA A 172 -1.66 -13.77 -6.31
N GLY A 173 -0.59 -13.57 -7.08
CA GLY A 173 -0.49 -13.96 -8.49
C GLY A 173 0.02 -12.82 -9.36
N SER A 174 -0.50 -12.70 -10.58
CA SER A 174 -0.02 -11.72 -11.57
C SER A 174 -1.14 -10.87 -12.13
N ASP A 175 -0.86 -9.60 -12.43
CA ASP A 175 -1.77 -8.68 -13.13
C ASP A 175 -3.16 -8.52 -12.45
N ASN A 176 -3.25 -8.73 -11.14
CA ASN A 176 -4.51 -8.57 -10.43
C ASN A 176 -4.78 -7.09 -10.11
N TYR A 177 -6.06 -6.70 -10.06
CA TYR A 177 -6.50 -5.34 -9.72
C TYR A 177 -7.59 -5.34 -8.64
N ILE A 178 -7.38 -4.59 -7.56
CA ILE A 178 -8.39 -4.28 -6.53
C ILE A 178 -8.54 -2.77 -6.42
N HIS A 179 -9.78 -2.28 -6.47
CA HIS A 179 -10.15 -0.93 -6.05
C HIS A 179 -11.22 -0.99 -4.94
N GLN A 180 -11.01 -0.22 -3.87
CA GLN A 180 -11.94 -0.08 -2.76
C GLN A 180 -12.14 1.39 -2.44
N LEU A 181 -13.34 1.91 -2.66
CA LEU A 181 -13.73 3.28 -2.34
C LEU A 181 -14.78 3.28 -1.24
N GLN A 182 -14.54 4.03 -0.17
CA GLN A 182 -15.43 4.16 0.96
C GLN A 182 -15.65 5.64 1.30
N ASP A 183 -16.82 6.17 0.96
CA ASP A 183 -17.23 7.54 1.30
C ASP A 183 -18.36 7.51 2.34
N GLY A 184 -18.01 7.89 3.56
CA GLY A 184 -18.94 7.99 4.69
C GLY A 184 -18.34 7.48 6.00
N ASN A 185 -19.17 6.85 6.83
CA ASN A 185 -18.73 6.41 8.17
C ASN A 185 -18.93 4.92 8.39
N ASP A 186 -18.01 4.33 9.14
CA ASP A 186 -18.13 2.98 9.66
C ASP A 186 -18.37 1.93 8.53
N ASN A 187 -17.86 2.19 7.31
CA ASN A 187 -17.91 1.27 6.17
C ASN A 187 -16.76 0.25 6.21
N SER A 188 -17.00 -0.97 5.70
CA SER A 188 -16.01 -2.05 5.67
C SER A 188 -15.93 -2.71 4.28
N ALA A 189 -14.73 -2.84 3.72
CA ALA A 189 -14.46 -3.46 2.43
C ALA A 189 -13.34 -4.48 2.58
N THR A 190 -13.53 -5.70 2.08
CA THR A 190 -12.52 -6.77 2.13
C THR A 190 -12.48 -7.49 0.80
N HIS A 191 -11.36 -7.46 0.08
CA HIS A 191 -11.22 -8.10 -1.23
C HIS A 191 -9.96 -8.98 -1.25
N LEU A 192 -10.13 -10.22 -1.70
CA LEU A 192 -9.07 -11.22 -1.77
C LEU A 192 -9.03 -11.80 -3.19
N GLN A 193 -7.86 -11.79 -3.82
CA GLN A 193 -7.64 -12.36 -5.16
C GLN A 193 -6.50 -13.38 -5.13
N PHE A 194 -6.76 -14.56 -5.70
CA PHE A 194 -5.79 -15.62 -5.89
C PHE A 194 -5.84 -16.12 -7.34
N GLY A 195 -4.76 -15.94 -8.07
CA GLY A 195 -4.65 -16.27 -9.50
C GLY A 195 -4.21 -15.07 -10.32
N ASP A 196 -4.48 -15.08 -11.61
CA ASP A 196 -3.99 -14.06 -12.54
C ASP A 196 -5.12 -13.25 -13.17
N SER A 197 -4.86 -11.97 -13.43
CA SER A 197 -5.77 -11.06 -14.15
C SER A 197 -7.17 -10.92 -13.51
N ASN A 198 -7.30 -11.09 -12.19
CA ASN A 198 -8.57 -10.85 -11.52
C ASN A 198 -8.80 -9.36 -11.29
N TYR A 199 -10.05 -8.92 -11.39
CA TYR A 199 -10.48 -7.55 -11.19
C TYR A 199 -11.59 -7.51 -10.14
N ALA A 200 -11.41 -6.68 -9.10
CA ALA A 200 -12.44 -6.44 -8.10
C ALA A 200 -12.55 -4.95 -7.80
N ASP A 201 -13.76 -4.41 -7.90
CA ASP A 201 -14.08 -3.02 -7.61
C ASP A 201 -15.24 -2.95 -6.60
N SER A 202 -15.06 -2.19 -5.53
CA SER A 202 -16.13 -1.93 -4.57
C SER A 202 -16.23 -0.48 -4.18
N HIS A 203 -17.43 0.08 -4.30
CA HIS A 203 -17.74 1.42 -3.83
C HIS A 203 -18.85 1.40 -2.77
N GLN A 204 -18.60 2.07 -1.66
CA GLN A 204 -19.54 2.24 -0.55
C GLN A 204 -19.79 3.71 -0.29
N TYR A 205 -20.97 4.20 -0.63
CA TYR A 205 -21.43 5.56 -0.37
C TYR A 205 -22.51 5.53 0.72
N GLY A 206 -22.20 6.08 1.89
CA GLY A 206 -23.09 6.14 3.05
C GLY A 206 -22.47 5.52 4.29
N ASN A 207 -23.27 4.95 5.19
CA ASN A 207 -22.77 4.48 6.49
C ASN A 207 -23.05 3.00 6.75
N ASP A 208 -22.20 2.36 7.55
CA ASP A 208 -22.37 0.98 8.01
C ASP A 208 -22.51 -0.04 6.86
N ASN A 209 -21.98 0.26 5.67
CA ASN A 209 -22.00 -0.68 4.54
C ASN A 209 -20.86 -1.70 4.65
N THR A 210 -21.10 -2.92 4.18
CA THR A 210 -20.11 -4.01 4.15
C THR A 210 -20.01 -4.62 2.75
N THR A 211 -18.81 -4.67 2.18
CA THR A 211 -18.50 -5.36 0.92
C THR A 211 -17.42 -6.40 1.16
N ALA A 212 -17.63 -7.61 0.67
CA ALA A 212 -16.65 -8.68 0.72
C ALA A 212 -16.56 -9.41 -0.62
N GLY A 213 -15.34 -9.60 -1.12
CA GLY A 213 -15.07 -10.27 -2.39
C GLY A 213 -13.96 -11.30 -2.24
N LEU A 214 -14.16 -12.49 -2.80
CA LEU A 214 -13.13 -13.51 -2.94
C LEU A 214 -13.13 -14.04 -4.37
N GLN A 215 -12.00 -13.90 -5.07
CA GLN A 215 -11.79 -14.45 -6.41
C GLN A 215 -10.66 -15.47 -6.38
N VAL A 216 -10.94 -16.69 -6.83
CA VAL A 216 -9.97 -17.79 -6.94
C VAL A 216 -10.05 -18.35 -8.35
N GLY A 217 -8.97 -18.18 -9.12
CA GLY A 217 -8.88 -18.53 -10.54
C GLY A 217 -8.42 -17.34 -11.36
N ASN A 218 -8.65 -17.37 -12.68
CA ASN A 218 -8.12 -16.36 -13.58
C ASN A 218 -9.21 -15.52 -14.27
N GLY A 219 -8.94 -14.23 -14.45
CA GLY A 219 -9.82 -13.35 -15.23
C GLY A 219 -11.21 -13.15 -14.64
N ASN A 220 -11.39 -13.31 -13.32
CA ASN A 220 -12.68 -13.04 -12.69
C ASN A 220 -12.88 -11.53 -12.51
N GLU A 221 -14.12 -11.08 -12.66
CA GLU A 221 -14.55 -9.69 -12.51
C GLU A 221 -15.64 -9.60 -11.43
N LEU A 222 -15.41 -8.76 -10.43
CA LEU A 222 -16.34 -8.51 -9.32
C LEU A 222 -16.56 -7.01 -9.15
N TYR A 223 -17.83 -6.59 -9.20
CA TYR A 223 -18.27 -5.22 -8.98
C TYR A 223 -19.28 -5.18 -7.85
N GLN A 224 -19.03 -4.37 -6.82
CA GLN A 224 -19.91 -4.23 -5.65
C GLN A 224 -20.19 -2.75 -5.33
N TYR A 225 -21.39 -2.28 -5.67
CA TYR A 225 -21.83 -0.90 -5.47
C TYR A 225 -22.90 -0.82 -4.38
N GLN A 226 -22.60 -0.05 -3.33
CA GLN A 226 -23.44 0.13 -2.15
C GLN A 226 -23.78 1.60 -1.97
N TYR A 227 -25.04 1.98 -2.20
CA TYR A 227 -25.55 3.33 -2.03
C TYR A 227 -26.57 3.38 -0.90
N GLY A 228 -26.24 3.95 0.24
CA GLY A 228 -27.14 4.09 1.38
C GLY A 228 -26.55 3.55 2.67
N ASN A 229 -27.37 2.98 3.56
CA ASN A 229 -26.91 2.61 4.89
C ASN A 229 -27.18 1.14 5.25
N GLY A 230 -26.20 0.51 5.90
CA GLY A 230 -26.36 -0.84 6.45
C GLY A 230 -26.49 -1.93 5.39
N ASN A 231 -26.05 -1.68 4.15
CA ASN A 231 -26.13 -2.68 3.09
C ASN A 231 -24.93 -3.63 3.16
N THR A 232 -25.14 -4.89 2.82
CA THR A 232 -24.12 -5.94 2.85
C THR A 232 -24.13 -6.72 1.53
N ALA A 233 -22.98 -6.76 0.85
CA ALA A 233 -22.74 -7.64 -0.29
C ALA A 233 -21.50 -8.51 -0.05
N MET A 234 -21.66 -9.82 -0.28
CA MET A 234 -20.57 -10.78 -0.20
C MET A 234 -20.58 -11.66 -1.45
N ASP A 235 -19.45 -11.76 -2.14
CA ASP A 235 -19.36 -12.54 -3.37
C ASP A 235 -18.11 -13.40 -3.40
N ILE A 236 -18.29 -14.66 -3.84
CA ILE A 236 -17.22 -15.63 -4.02
C ILE A 236 -17.25 -16.13 -5.46
N GLN A 237 -16.14 -15.98 -6.18
CA GLN A 237 -15.95 -16.49 -7.54
C GLN A 237 -14.84 -17.55 -7.54
N MET A 238 -15.19 -18.79 -7.90
CA MET A 238 -14.25 -19.90 -8.03
C MET A 238 -14.26 -20.44 -9.46
N GLY A 239 -13.12 -20.37 -10.14
CA GLY A 239 -12.95 -20.74 -11.54
C GLY A 239 -12.54 -19.54 -12.38
N ASP A 240 -12.69 -19.63 -13.70
CA ASP A 240 -12.15 -18.64 -14.63
C ASP A 240 -13.24 -17.82 -15.31
N SER A 241 -12.95 -16.54 -15.56
CA SER A 241 -13.82 -15.64 -16.33
C SER A 241 -15.24 -15.49 -15.77
N ASN A 242 -15.40 -15.56 -14.44
CA ASN A 242 -16.69 -15.30 -13.81
C ASN A 242 -16.91 -13.79 -13.66
N TYR A 243 -18.15 -13.36 -13.84
CA TYR A 243 -18.57 -11.97 -13.74
C TYR A 243 -19.64 -11.82 -12.65
N THR A 244 -19.45 -10.90 -11.72
CA THR A 244 -20.45 -10.51 -10.72
C THR A 244 -20.59 -9.00 -10.67
N ASP A 245 -21.83 -8.51 -10.72
CA ASP A 245 -22.20 -7.11 -10.51
C ASP A 245 -23.34 -7.04 -9.48
N VAL A 246 -23.08 -6.39 -8.36
CA VAL A 246 -24.03 -6.21 -7.27
C VAL A 246 -24.20 -4.73 -7.00
N THR A 247 -25.41 -4.22 -7.23
CA THR A 247 -25.80 -2.86 -6.86
C THR A 247 -26.94 -2.91 -5.83
N GLN A 248 -26.71 -2.31 -4.66
CA GLN A 248 -27.72 -2.15 -3.60
C GLN A 248 -27.91 -0.66 -3.29
N THR A 249 -29.14 -0.16 -3.45
CA THR A 249 -29.50 1.25 -3.22
C THR A 249 -30.59 1.37 -2.18
N GLY A 250 -30.31 1.98 -1.03
CA GLY A 250 -31.27 2.16 0.05
C GLY A 250 -30.72 1.61 1.35
N THR A 251 -31.56 0.97 2.17
CA THR A 251 -31.16 0.52 3.52
C THR A 251 -31.31 -0.97 3.75
N SER A 252 -30.37 -1.52 4.51
CA SER A 252 -30.41 -2.89 5.05
C SER A 252 -30.56 -4.00 4.00
N HIS A 253 -30.00 -3.79 2.81
CA HIS A 253 -29.90 -4.84 1.82
C HIS A 253 -28.88 -5.91 2.22
N LEU A 254 -29.18 -7.17 1.90
CA LEU A 254 -28.27 -8.28 2.09
C LEU A 254 -28.20 -9.08 0.79
N HIS A 255 -26.98 -9.27 0.30
CA HIS A 255 -26.65 -10.12 -0.83
C HIS A 255 -25.49 -11.04 -0.46
N MET A 256 -25.62 -12.30 -0.87
CA MET A 256 -24.57 -13.32 -0.77
C MET A 256 -24.56 -14.13 -2.07
N GLY A 257 -23.54 -13.91 -2.90
CA GLY A 257 -23.34 -14.60 -4.17
C GLY A 257 -22.21 -15.63 -4.11
N MET A 258 -22.39 -16.74 -4.81
CA MET A 258 -21.32 -17.70 -5.07
C MET A 258 -21.40 -18.18 -6.52
N GLN A 259 -20.30 -18.06 -7.24
CA GLN A 259 -20.13 -18.60 -8.59
C GLN A 259 -19.03 -19.66 -8.55
N ALA A 260 -19.32 -20.85 -9.09
CA ALA A 260 -18.37 -21.93 -9.23
C ALA A 260 -18.36 -22.44 -10.68
N GLY A 261 -17.18 -22.62 -11.27
CA GLY A 261 -17.01 -22.95 -12.68
C GLY A 261 -16.56 -21.75 -13.50
N ASN A 262 -16.68 -21.84 -14.83
CA ASN A 262 -16.13 -20.84 -15.73
C ASN A 262 -17.23 -20.10 -16.49
N ASN A 263 -17.01 -18.82 -16.80
CA ASN A 263 -17.95 -17.97 -17.57
C ASN A 263 -19.34 -17.80 -16.93
N ASN A 264 -19.43 -17.85 -15.60
CA ASN A 264 -20.69 -17.56 -14.93
C ASN A 264 -20.93 -16.04 -14.88
N SER A 265 -22.20 -15.62 -14.87
CA SER A 265 -22.61 -14.23 -14.70
C SER A 265 -23.66 -14.12 -13.59
N LEU A 266 -23.46 -13.19 -12.65
CA LEU A 266 -24.36 -12.89 -11.55
C LEU A 266 -24.60 -11.38 -11.53
N VAL A 267 -25.85 -10.96 -11.69
CA VAL A 267 -26.23 -9.54 -11.63
C VAL A 267 -27.33 -9.38 -10.59
N VAL A 268 -27.09 -8.53 -9.60
CA VAL A 268 -28.03 -8.26 -8.51
C VAL A 268 -28.28 -6.77 -8.41
N ASN A 269 -29.56 -6.39 -8.46
CA ASN A 269 -30.02 -5.02 -8.26
C ASN A 269 -31.09 -5.02 -7.17
N GLN A 270 -30.81 -4.40 -6.02
CA GLN A 270 -31.77 -4.26 -4.93
C GLN A 270 -31.98 -2.77 -4.63
N SER A 271 -33.24 -2.35 -4.46
CA SER A 271 -33.54 -0.97 -4.07
C SER A 271 -34.77 -0.82 -3.18
N ASN A 272 -34.74 0.19 -2.29
CA ASN A 272 -35.88 0.64 -1.48
C ASN A 272 -35.82 2.13 -1.13
#